data_AF-A0A7K2NRE0-F1
#
_entry.id   AF-A0A7K2NRE0-F1
#
_cell.length_a   1.000
_cell.length_b   1.000
_cell.length_c   1.000
_cell.angle_alpha   90.00
_cell.angle_beta   90.00
_cell.angle_gamma   90.00
#
_symmetry.space_group_name_H-M   'P 1'
#
loop_
_entity.id
_entity.type
_entity.pdbx_description
1 polymer ?
#
loop_
_entity_poly.entity_id
_entity_poly.type
_entity_poly.pdbx_seq_one_letter_code
_entity_poly.pdbx_strand_id
1 'polypeptide(L)'
;DAAEEAARNAGKAVDYANRSTAAANAAVEAANKAYDAVTEAREVEKEAREAEIARLNEETEEAIEVAKEQRREETDRLERANRERTQEARLSEELVALITAMEAAFADGRTGEAVDKGRQAAVLLLDRSGTWTREAAEFALAGSDEDVLRWIEADRVIALQQDNAENTAATAAISTQNVAEAAAAALRTEDPAAIRTFLEKGAVEAARDDNEVEVTTLLADDSTGTAVRRAAEAALTDGSAEALHTFLHVKRAAAVHEDDRVAATTLLVSGGPYVQAAAKVALEGDTHMLRQFIGTTQHEFARIDHDHATHISAIRAAIARAAKIAQDALEDAAR
;
A
#
# COMPACT_ATOMS: atom_id res chain seq x y z
N ASP A 1 -22.51 37.43 91.93
CA ASP A 1 -21.22 37.25 91.22
C ASP A 1 -21.03 35.84 90.67
N ALA A 2 -20.80 34.81 91.49
CA ALA A 2 -20.54 33.45 90.97
C ALA A 2 -21.68 32.81 90.15
N ALA A 3 -22.95 33.02 90.54
CA ALA A 3 -24.10 32.49 89.79
C ALA A 3 -24.30 33.16 88.42
N GLU A 4 -23.94 34.45 88.32
CA GLU A 4 -24.09 35.25 87.10
C GLU A 4 -22.92 34.99 86.12
N GLU A 5 -21.74 34.66 86.65
CA GLU A 5 -20.62 34.14 85.87
C GLU A 5 -20.89 32.72 85.36
N ALA A 6 -21.46 31.84 86.18
CA ALA A 6 -21.89 30.51 85.76
C ALA A 6 -22.95 30.55 84.64
N ALA A 7 -23.95 31.44 84.77
CA ALA A 7 -24.96 31.64 83.73
C ALA A 7 -24.37 32.16 82.40
N ARG A 8 -23.41 33.10 82.47
CA ARG A 8 -22.69 33.60 81.26
C ARG A 8 -21.84 32.51 80.60
N ASN A 9 -21.16 31.67 81.38
CA ASN A 9 -20.37 30.56 80.85
C ASN A 9 -21.26 29.44 80.27
N ALA A 10 -22.42 29.16 80.86
CA ALA A 10 -23.40 28.25 80.29
C ALA A 10 -23.96 28.75 78.94
N GLY A 11 -24.25 30.04 78.82
CA GLY A 11 -24.68 30.64 77.55
C GLY A 11 -23.61 30.54 76.45
N LYS A 12 -22.33 30.76 76.79
CA LYS A 12 -21.21 30.54 75.87
C LYS A 12 -21.07 29.09 75.45
N ALA A 13 -21.24 28.14 76.38
CA ALA A 13 -21.18 26.71 76.07
C ALA A 13 -22.29 26.29 75.08
N VAL A 14 -23.50 26.82 75.23
CA VAL A 14 -24.60 26.59 74.27
C VAL A 14 -24.28 27.19 72.89
N ASP A 15 -23.72 28.41 72.83
CA ASP A 15 -23.30 29.02 71.55
C ASP A 15 -22.21 28.20 70.86
N TYR A 16 -21.19 27.73 71.60
CA TYR A 16 -20.16 26.86 71.06
C TYR A 16 -20.73 25.51 70.57
N ALA A 17 -21.65 24.91 71.32
CA ALA A 17 -22.33 23.69 70.91
C ALA A 17 -23.12 23.88 69.60
N ASN A 18 -23.90 24.96 69.49
CA ASN A 18 -24.66 25.28 68.28
C ASN A 18 -23.75 25.49 67.06
N ARG A 19 -22.62 26.20 67.24
CA ARG A 19 -21.63 26.39 66.17
C ARG A 19 -20.96 25.08 65.77
N SER A 20 -20.66 24.22 66.74
CA SER A 20 -20.10 22.88 66.49
C SER A 20 -21.08 22.02 65.69
N THR A 21 -22.36 22.02 66.05
CA THR A 21 -23.41 21.30 65.30
C THR A 21 -23.56 21.84 63.87
N ALA A 22 -23.56 23.16 63.69
CA ALA A 22 -23.63 23.76 62.36
C ALA A 22 -22.42 23.38 61.49
N ALA A 23 -21.22 23.39 62.05
CA ALA A 23 -20.00 22.98 61.35
C ALA A 23 -20.01 21.48 61.00
N ALA A 24 -20.46 20.62 61.91
CA ALA A 24 -20.57 19.18 61.66
C ALA A 24 -21.57 18.87 60.53
N ASN A 25 -22.74 19.52 60.54
CA ASN A 25 -23.73 19.36 59.46
C ASN A 25 -23.17 19.82 58.10
N ALA A 26 -22.45 20.95 58.07
CA ALA A 26 -21.81 21.43 56.86
C ALA A 26 -20.68 20.49 56.37
N ALA A 27 -19.95 19.85 57.30
CA ALA A 27 -18.94 18.85 56.95
C ALA A 27 -19.56 17.59 56.33
N VAL A 28 -20.67 17.10 56.87
CA VAL A 28 -21.45 15.98 56.28
C VAL A 28 -21.95 16.34 54.88
N GLU A 29 -22.51 17.54 54.69
CA GLU A 29 -22.98 18.00 53.38
C GLU A 29 -21.83 18.06 52.36
N ALA A 30 -20.68 18.64 52.75
CA ALA A 30 -19.51 18.72 51.90
C ALA A 30 -18.93 17.33 51.55
N ALA A 31 -18.90 16.41 52.52
CA ALA A 31 -18.42 15.04 52.32
C ALA A 31 -19.34 14.26 51.35
N ASN A 32 -20.66 14.34 51.52
CA ASN A 32 -21.62 13.75 50.59
C ASN A 32 -21.46 14.31 49.18
N LYS A 33 -21.31 15.63 49.05
CA LYS A 33 -21.06 16.27 47.75
C LYS A 33 -19.77 15.80 47.09
N ALA A 34 -18.70 15.59 47.87
CA ALA A 34 -17.45 15.04 47.36
C ALA A 34 -17.61 13.59 46.88
N TYR A 35 -18.38 12.77 47.60
CA TYR A 35 -18.70 11.40 47.21
C TYR A 35 -19.52 11.34 45.92
N ASP A 36 -20.55 12.18 45.80
CA ASP A 36 -21.39 12.27 44.61
C ASP A 36 -20.56 12.70 43.39
N ALA A 37 -19.70 13.70 43.55
CA ALA A 37 -18.80 14.16 42.49
C ALA A 37 -17.82 13.06 42.02
N VAL A 38 -17.31 12.22 42.92
CA VAL A 38 -16.48 11.07 42.56
C VAL A 38 -17.29 10.02 41.79
N THR A 39 -18.53 9.79 42.19
CA THR A 39 -19.43 8.86 41.51
C THR A 39 -19.73 9.34 40.09
N GLU A 40 -20.07 10.61 39.92
CA GLU A 40 -20.27 11.24 38.61
C GLU A 40 -18.99 11.19 37.76
N ALA A 41 -17.81 11.47 38.33
CA ALA A 41 -16.55 11.40 37.60
C ALA A 41 -16.24 10.00 37.05
N ARG A 42 -16.64 8.93 37.75
CA ARG A 42 -16.50 7.55 37.26
C ARG A 42 -17.41 7.27 36.08
N GLU A 43 -18.67 7.69 36.16
CA GLU A 43 -19.62 7.52 35.05
C GLU A 43 -19.18 8.31 33.82
N VAL A 44 -18.74 9.57 33.99
CA VAL A 44 -18.21 10.38 32.89
C VAL A 44 -16.97 9.76 32.25
N GLU A 45 -16.03 9.22 33.04
CA GLU A 45 -14.85 8.54 32.48
C GLU A 45 -15.27 7.33 31.64
N LYS A 46 -16.20 6.52 32.14
CA LYS A 46 -16.72 5.34 31.46
C LYS A 46 -17.44 5.72 30.16
N GLU A 47 -18.39 6.65 30.20
CA GLU A 47 -19.11 7.14 29.02
C GLU A 47 -18.15 7.73 27.98
N ALA A 48 -17.14 8.48 28.42
CA ALA A 48 -16.14 9.03 27.52
C ALA A 48 -15.30 7.94 26.84
N ARG A 49 -15.05 6.80 27.49
CA ARG A 49 -14.35 5.66 26.87
C ARG A 49 -15.26 4.93 25.88
N GLU A 50 -16.52 4.73 26.23
CA GLU A 50 -17.50 4.09 25.34
C GLU A 50 -17.71 4.94 24.07
N ALA A 51 -17.84 6.25 24.21
CA ALA A 51 -17.96 7.19 23.09
C ALA A 51 -16.72 7.22 22.19
N GLU A 52 -15.52 7.17 22.78
CA GLU A 52 -14.26 7.13 22.02
C GLU A 52 -14.16 5.88 21.15
N ILE A 53 -14.48 4.71 21.71
CA ILE A 53 -14.47 3.44 20.96
C ILE A 53 -15.55 3.42 19.88
N ALA A 54 -16.74 3.95 20.16
CA ALA A 54 -17.79 4.07 19.15
C ALA A 54 -17.35 4.93 17.97
N ARG A 55 -16.75 6.10 18.25
CA ARG A 55 -16.22 6.99 17.20
C ARG A 55 -15.10 6.35 16.40
N LEU A 56 -14.15 5.69 17.07
CA LEU A 56 -13.06 4.98 16.38
C LEU A 56 -13.61 3.89 15.45
N ASN A 57 -14.63 3.14 15.86
CA ASN A 57 -15.25 2.13 15.01
C ASN A 57 -15.93 2.76 13.78
N GLU A 58 -16.66 3.86 13.95
CA GLU A 58 -17.29 4.60 12.84
C GLU A 58 -16.26 5.11 11.83
N GLU A 59 -15.21 5.80 12.31
CA GLU A 59 -14.10 6.29 11.48
C GLU A 59 -13.38 5.13 10.76
N THR A 60 -13.26 3.96 11.41
CA THR A 60 -12.65 2.77 10.82
C THR A 60 -13.48 2.23 9.65
N GLU A 61 -14.81 2.12 9.81
CA GLU A 61 -15.68 1.62 8.75
C GLU A 61 -15.69 2.56 7.54
N GLU A 62 -15.70 3.89 7.75
CA GLU A 62 -15.59 4.86 6.67
C GLU A 62 -14.25 4.71 5.92
N ALA A 63 -13.15 4.57 6.65
CA ALA A 63 -11.82 4.39 6.07
C ALA A 63 -11.69 3.06 5.30
N ILE A 64 -12.36 2.00 5.75
CA ILE A 64 -12.40 0.71 5.05
C ILE A 64 -13.05 0.86 3.68
N GLU A 65 -14.14 1.62 3.55
CA GLU A 65 -14.79 1.79 2.24
C GLU A 65 -13.90 2.55 1.25
N VAL A 66 -13.15 3.55 1.71
CA VAL A 66 -12.13 4.23 0.88
C VAL A 66 -11.02 3.26 0.48
N ALA A 67 -10.56 2.43 1.42
CA ALA A 67 -9.50 1.44 1.19
C ALA A 67 -9.89 0.40 0.12
N LYS A 68 -11.13 -0.09 0.16
CA LYS A 68 -11.66 -1.03 -0.83
C LYS A 68 -11.71 -0.44 -2.24
N GLU A 69 -12.02 0.85 -2.36
CA GLU A 69 -12.05 1.51 -3.66
C GLU A 69 -10.63 1.64 -4.24
N GLN A 70 -9.64 2.02 -3.44
CA GLN A 70 -8.24 2.08 -3.87
C GLN A 70 -7.72 0.71 -4.36
N ARG A 71 -8.11 -0.37 -3.67
CA ARG A 71 -7.79 -1.74 -4.10
C ARG A 71 -8.39 -2.09 -5.47
N ARG A 72 -9.63 -1.67 -5.74
CA ARG A 72 -10.27 -1.90 -7.05
C ARG A 72 -9.50 -1.19 -8.15
N GLU A 73 -9.14 0.07 -7.94
CA GLU A 73 -8.35 0.83 -8.89
C GLU A 73 -6.97 0.21 -9.15
N GLU A 74 -6.30 -0.30 -8.11
CA GLU A 74 -5.03 -1.03 -8.26
C GLU A 74 -5.22 -2.27 -9.13
N THR A 75 -6.28 -3.06 -8.88
CA THR A 75 -6.59 -4.26 -9.66
C THR A 75 -6.77 -3.91 -11.15
N ASP A 76 -7.55 -2.88 -11.46
CA ASP A 76 -7.79 -2.43 -12.84
C ASP A 76 -6.51 -1.90 -13.52
N ARG A 77 -5.61 -1.26 -12.75
CA ARG A 77 -4.31 -0.82 -13.24
C ARG A 77 -3.40 -2.01 -13.56
N LEU A 78 -3.33 -3.00 -12.67
CA LEU A 78 -2.51 -4.20 -12.85
C LEU A 78 -2.99 -5.06 -14.04
N GLU A 79 -4.30 -5.22 -14.22
CA GLU A 79 -4.86 -5.93 -15.37
C GLU A 79 -4.52 -5.25 -16.70
N ARG A 80 -4.52 -3.91 -16.75
CA ARG A 80 -4.09 -3.15 -17.92
C ARG A 80 -2.59 -3.33 -18.19
N ALA A 81 -1.76 -3.16 -17.18
CA ALA A 81 -0.31 -3.28 -17.32
C ALA A 81 0.14 -4.69 -17.76
N ASN A 82 -0.52 -5.74 -17.28
CA ASN A 82 -0.22 -7.11 -17.68
C ASN A 82 -0.46 -7.38 -19.18
N ARG A 83 -1.34 -6.62 -19.83
CA ARG A 83 -1.63 -6.77 -21.27
C ARG A 83 -0.57 -6.13 -22.19
N GLU A 84 0.34 -5.27 -21.69
CA GLU A 84 1.10 -4.31 -22.52
C GLU A 84 2.64 -4.52 -22.57
N ARG A 85 3.16 -5.74 -22.35
CA ARG A 85 4.59 -5.97 -22.01
C ARG A 85 5.61 -5.98 -23.17
N THR A 86 5.24 -6.05 -24.45
CA THR A 86 6.18 -6.00 -25.59
C THR A 86 5.66 -5.05 -26.67
N GLN A 87 6.50 -4.58 -27.61
CA GLN A 87 6.00 -3.74 -28.72
C GLN A 87 4.94 -4.48 -29.55
N GLU A 88 5.11 -5.78 -29.77
CA GLU A 88 4.12 -6.65 -30.42
C GLU A 88 2.86 -6.86 -29.55
N ALA A 89 2.99 -6.97 -28.23
CA ALA A 89 1.86 -7.06 -27.31
C ALA A 89 1.17 -5.71 -27.05
N ARG A 90 1.84 -4.59 -27.36
CA ARG A 90 1.23 -3.24 -27.41
C ARG A 90 0.42 -3.04 -28.68
N LEU A 91 0.64 -3.85 -29.73
CA LEU A 91 -0.26 -3.86 -30.88
C LEU A 91 -1.60 -4.38 -30.40
N SER A 92 -2.66 -3.61 -30.65
CA SER A 92 -4.01 -4.10 -30.39
C SER A 92 -4.26 -5.37 -31.23
N GLU A 93 -5.12 -6.26 -30.76
CA GLU A 93 -5.60 -7.41 -31.55
C GLU A 93 -6.10 -6.98 -32.93
N GLU A 94 -6.69 -5.78 -33.01
CA GLU A 94 -7.09 -5.12 -34.25
C GLU A 94 -5.91 -4.87 -35.21
N LEU A 95 -4.79 -4.32 -34.72
CA LEU A 95 -3.62 -4.06 -35.56
C LEU A 95 -2.99 -5.35 -36.07
N VAL A 96 -2.90 -6.38 -35.21
CA VAL A 96 -2.42 -7.70 -35.63
C VAL A 96 -3.30 -8.28 -36.73
N ALA A 97 -4.63 -8.23 -36.55
CA ALA A 97 -5.58 -8.71 -37.55
C ALA A 97 -5.48 -7.94 -38.88
N LEU A 98 -5.30 -6.61 -38.83
CA LEU A 98 -5.12 -5.78 -40.02
C LEU A 98 -3.83 -6.11 -40.76
N ILE A 99 -2.73 -6.29 -40.04
CA ILE A 99 -1.44 -6.71 -40.59
C ILE A 99 -1.57 -8.07 -41.30
N THR A 100 -2.18 -9.06 -40.65
CA THR A 100 -2.36 -10.39 -41.25
C THR A 100 -3.25 -10.33 -42.50
N ALA A 101 -4.36 -9.58 -42.46
CA ALA A 101 -5.27 -9.45 -43.60
C ALA A 101 -4.60 -8.73 -44.79
N MET A 102 -3.83 -7.68 -44.51
CA MET A 102 -3.05 -6.92 -45.49
C MET A 102 -2.00 -7.80 -46.18
N GLU A 103 -1.21 -8.55 -45.42
CA GLU A 103 -0.18 -9.46 -45.95
C GLU A 103 -0.79 -10.57 -46.83
N ALA A 104 -1.91 -11.15 -46.38
CA ALA A 104 -2.62 -12.17 -47.16
C ALA A 104 -3.18 -11.60 -48.48
N ALA A 105 -3.79 -10.41 -48.44
CA ALA A 105 -4.29 -9.74 -49.65
C ALA A 105 -3.16 -9.38 -50.62
N PHE A 106 -2.00 -8.94 -50.10
CA PHE A 106 -0.83 -8.65 -50.90
C PHE A 106 -0.29 -9.92 -51.60
N ALA A 107 -0.15 -11.02 -50.86
CA ALA A 107 0.30 -12.31 -51.41
C ALA A 107 -0.65 -12.87 -52.48
N ASP A 108 -1.95 -12.64 -52.34
CA ASP A 108 -2.98 -13.06 -53.31
C ASP A 108 -3.11 -12.13 -54.53
N GLY A 109 -2.33 -11.04 -54.60
CA GLY A 109 -2.43 -10.03 -55.66
C GLY A 109 -3.67 -9.15 -55.59
N ARG A 110 -4.41 -9.16 -54.46
CA ARG A 110 -5.58 -8.31 -54.19
C ARG A 110 -5.13 -6.92 -53.71
N THR A 111 -4.43 -6.19 -54.58
CA THR A 111 -3.72 -4.95 -54.22
C THR A 111 -4.61 -3.87 -53.60
N GLY A 112 -5.84 -3.68 -54.10
CA GLY A 112 -6.77 -2.70 -53.51
C GLY A 112 -7.12 -3.02 -52.05
N GLU A 113 -7.37 -4.29 -51.73
CA GLU A 113 -7.64 -4.71 -50.35
C GLU A 113 -6.40 -4.63 -49.47
N ALA A 114 -5.23 -4.98 -50.01
CA ALA A 114 -3.96 -4.84 -49.30
C ALA A 114 -3.70 -3.38 -48.91
N VAL A 115 -3.92 -2.43 -49.83
CA VAL A 115 -3.78 -1.00 -49.58
C VAL A 115 -4.78 -0.51 -48.54
N ASP A 116 -6.05 -0.90 -48.65
CA ASP A 116 -7.09 -0.49 -47.70
C ASP A 116 -6.75 -0.93 -46.26
N LYS A 117 -6.31 -2.18 -46.11
CA LYS A 117 -5.88 -2.74 -44.80
C LYS A 117 -4.55 -2.14 -44.33
N GLY A 118 -3.63 -1.89 -45.25
CA GLY A 118 -2.34 -1.26 -44.94
C GLY A 118 -2.47 0.16 -44.43
N ARG A 119 -3.35 0.97 -45.01
CA ARG A 119 -3.63 2.32 -44.48
C ARG A 119 -4.24 2.27 -43.08
N GLN A 120 -5.15 1.32 -42.82
CA GLN A 120 -5.72 1.13 -41.47
C GLN A 120 -4.64 0.72 -40.46
N ALA A 121 -3.77 -0.23 -40.82
CA ALA A 121 -2.66 -0.65 -39.97
C ALA A 121 -1.66 0.50 -39.72
N ALA A 122 -1.29 1.24 -40.76
CA ALA A 122 -0.36 2.37 -40.67
C ALA A 122 -0.90 3.48 -39.74
N VAL A 123 -2.20 3.79 -39.77
CA VAL A 123 -2.81 4.75 -38.84
C VAL A 123 -2.66 4.31 -37.38
N LEU A 124 -2.88 3.02 -37.09
CA LEU A 124 -2.73 2.50 -35.72
C LEU A 124 -1.28 2.51 -35.22
N LEU A 125 -0.30 2.51 -36.13
CA LEU A 125 1.11 2.58 -35.78
C LEU A 125 1.56 3.99 -35.38
N LEU A 126 0.87 5.07 -35.80
CA LEU A 126 1.29 6.45 -35.52
C LEU A 126 1.39 6.78 -34.02
N ASP A 127 0.45 6.28 -33.21
CA ASP A 127 0.39 6.62 -31.77
C ASP A 127 1.19 5.66 -30.88
N ARG A 128 1.51 4.44 -31.34
CA ARG A 128 1.94 3.34 -30.46
C ARG A 128 3.18 2.56 -30.91
N SER A 129 3.92 3.05 -31.91
CA SER A 129 5.12 2.37 -32.41
C SER A 129 6.44 3.08 -32.04
N GLY A 130 7.55 2.38 -32.28
CA GLY A 130 8.88 2.98 -32.29
C GLY A 130 9.03 4.07 -33.37
N THR A 131 10.10 4.86 -33.26
CA THR A 131 10.35 6.04 -34.09
C THR A 131 10.37 5.71 -35.57
N TRP A 132 11.11 4.66 -35.95
CA TRP A 132 11.24 4.27 -37.36
C TRP A 132 9.93 3.71 -37.90
N THR A 133 9.23 2.87 -37.12
CA THR A 133 7.94 2.32 -37.55
C THR A 133 6.89 3.41 -37.78
N ARG A 134 6.89 4.46 -36.95
CA ARG A 134 5.99 5.61 -37.12
C ARG A 134 6.34 6.38 -38.39
N GLU A 135 7.60 6.73 -38.60
CA GLU A 135 8.04 7.47 -39.78
C GLU A 135 7.73 6.71 -41.09
N ALA A 136 7.95 5.39 -41.11
CA ALA A 136 7.60 4.55 -42.25
C ALA A 136 6.09 4.52 -42.52
N ALA A 137 5.26 4.47 -41.47
CA ALA A 137 3.81 4.55 -41.58
C ALA A 137 3.35 5.93 -42.08
N GLU A 138 3.95 7.03 -41.59
CA GLU A 138 3.67 8.39 -42.06
C GLU A 138 3.98 8.55 -43.55
N PHE A 139 5.13 8.04 -44.00
CA PHE A 139 5.52 8.07 -45.41
C PHE A 139 4.53 7.31 -46.30
N ALA A 140 4.14 6.09 -45.90
CA ALA A 140 3.14 5.31 -46.63
C ALA A 140 1.78 6.01 -46.70
N LEU A 141 1.35 6.64 -45.60
CA LEU A 141 0.07 7.36 -45.54
C LEU A 141 0.06 8.64 -46.38
N ALA A 142 1.18 9.35 -46.46
CA ALA A 142 1.34 10.54 -47.30
C ALA A 142 1.46 10.21 -48.80
N GLY A 143 1.71 8.94 -49.14
CA GLY A 143 1.95 8.47 -50.49
C GLY A 143 0.73 7.92 -51.23
N SER A 144 1.02 7.48 -52.45
CA SER A 144 0.13 6.73 -53.33
C SER A 144 -0.07 5.29 -52.87
N ASP A 145 -0.98 4.57 -53.52
CA ASP A 145 -1.22 3.15 -53.24
C ASP A 145 0.03 2.29 -53.48
N GLU A 146 0.88 2.68 -54.42
CA GLU A 146 2.17 2.03 -54.66
C GLU A 146 3.12 2.21 -53.46
N ASP A 147 3.10 3.36 -52.79
CA ASP A 147 3.91 3.60 -51.60
C ASP A 147 3.44 2.74 -50.42
N VAL A 148 2.12 2.53 -50.29
CA VAL A 148 1.57 1.58 -49.33
C VAL A 148 1.97 0.14 -49.66
N LEU A 149 1.95 -0.26 -50.94
CA LEU A 149 2.39 -1.60 -51.34
C LEU A 149 3.88 -1.84 -51.04
N ARG A 150 4.76 -0.86 -51.27
CA ARG A 150 6.18 -0.95 -50.89
C ARG A 150 6.38 -1.02 -49.38
N TRP A 151 5.55 -0.29 -48.63
CA TRP A 151 5.56 -0.37 -47.17
C TRP A 151 5.14 -1.75 -46.65
N ILE A 152 4.11 -2.36 -47.25
CA ILE A 152 3.66 -3.73 -46.95
C ILE A 152 4.78 -4.74 -47.23
N GLU A 153 5.42 -4.60 -48.40
CA GLU A 153 6.45 -5.51 -48.88
C GLU A 153 7.74 -5.44 -48.04
N ALA A 154 8.22 -4.23 -47.73
CA ALA A 154 9.56 -4.04 -47.19
C ALA A 154 9.64 -2.99 -46.07
N ASP A 155 9.20 -1.75 -46.31
CA ASP A 155 9.62 -0.62 -45.46
C ASP A 155 9.17 -0.76 -44.00
N ARG A 156 7.98 -1.33 -43.75
CA ARG A 156 7.49 -1.61 -42.40
C ARG A 156 8.41 -2.57 -41.64
N VAL A 157 8.88 -3.63 -42.33
CA VAL A 157 9.73 -4.65 -41.71
C VAL A 157 11.11 -4.07 -41.43
N ILE A 158 11.67 -3.28 -42.35
CA ILE A 158 12.94 -2.57 -42.15
C ILE A 158 12.84 -1.62 -40.96
N ALA A 159 11.76 -0.85 -40.88
CA ALA A 159 11.52 0.09 -39.78
C ALA A 159 11.42 -0.62 -38.42
N LEU A 160 10.69 -1.74 -38.35
CA LEU A 160 10.63 -2.58 -37.15
C LEU A 160 12.02 -3.11 -36.73
N GLN A 161 12.86 -3.49 -37.70
CA GLN A 161 14.21 -3.97 -37.43
C GLN A 161 15.11 -2.87 -36.86
N GLN A 162 14.99 -1.64 -37.37
CA GLN A 162 15.71 -0.48 -36.82
C GLN A 162 15.26 -0.17 -35.39
N ASP A 163 13.94 -0.16 -35.14
CA ASP A 163 13.40 0.01 -33.78
C ASP A 163 13.92 -1.09 -32.83
N ASN A 164 13.99 -2.34 -33.27
CA ASN A 164 14.53 -3.45 -32.46
C ASN A 164 16.04 -3.28 -32.17
N ALA A 165 16.82 -2.80 -33.15
CA ALA A 165 18.23 -2.51 -32.95
C ALA A 165 18.44 -1.36 -31.94
N GLU A 166 17.64 -0.29 -32.05
CA GLU A 166 17.66 0.82 -31.09
C GLU A 166 17.24 0.39 -29.69
N ASN A 167 16.16 -0.39 -29.58
CA ASN A 167 15.71 -0.95 -28.30
C ASN A 167 16.81 -1.82 -27.66
N THR A 168 17.50 -2.64 -28.44
CA THR A 168 18.62 -3.47 -27.96
C THR A 168 19.78 -2.62 -27.47
N ALA A 169 20.14 -1.56 -28.21
CA ALA A 169 21.19 -0.62 -27.80
C ALA A 169 20.81 0.14 -26.53
N ALA A 170 19.55 0.56 -26.39
CA ALA A 170 19.03 1.19 -25.19
C ALA A 170 19.07 0.24 -23.99
N THR A 171 18.65 -1.02 -24.15
CA THR A 171 18.77 -2.06 -23.11
C THR A 171 20.22 -2.21 -22.65
N ALA A 172 21.18 -2.23 -23.58
CA ALA A 172 22.60 -2.34 -23.24
C ALA A 172 23.10 -1.17 -22.39
N ALA A 173 22.59 0.04 -22.61
CA ALA A 173 23.03 1.25 -21.91
C ALA A 173 22.53 1.33 -20.45
N ILE A 174 21.41 0.65 -20.12
CA ILE A 174 20.74 0.78 -18.80
C ILE A 174 20.80 -0.49 -17.96
N SER A 175 21.30 -1.60 -18.51
CA SER A 175 21.26 -2.91 -17.87
C SER A 175 22.61 -3.27 -17.22
N THR A 176 22.64 -4.40 -16.50
CA THR A 176 23.87 -4.93 -15.91
C THR A 176 24.87 -5.32 -16.99
N GLN A 177 26.14 -5.47 -16.58
CA GLN A 177 27.24 -5.77 -17.51
C GLN A 177 26.96 -7.00 -18.38
N ASN A 178 26.44 -8.09 -17.80
CA ASN A 178 26.18 -9.33 -18.54
C ASN A 178 25.13 -9.12 -19.66
N VAL A 179 24.05 -8.40 -19.35
CA VAL A 179 23.00 -8.05 -20.31
C VAL A 179 23.54 -7.12 -21.40
N ALA A 180 24.35 -6.14 -21.03
CA ALA A 180 24.97 -5.21 -21.97
C ALA A 180 25.91 -5.92 -22.96
N GLU A 181 26.71 -6.87 -22.48
CA GLU A 181 27.60 -7.68 -23.31
C GLU A 181 26.81 -8.59 -24.27
N ALA A 182 25.71 -9.20 -23.81
CA ALA A 182 24.82 -10.01 -24.64
C ALA A 182 24.08 -9.17 -25.70
N ALA A 183 23.61 -7.98 -25.35
CA ALA A 183 23.00 -7.04 -26.29
C ALA A 183 24.00 -6.61 -27.38
N ALA A 184 25.22 -6.25 -26.98
CA ALA A 184 26.29 -5.92 -27.92
C ALA A 184 26.66 -7.11 -28.82
N ALA A 185 26.58 -8.34 -28.31
CA ALA A 185 26.78 -9.55 -29.10
C ALA A 185 25.69 -9.75 -30.15
N ALA A 186 24.43 -9.56 -29.79
CA ALA A 186 23.32 -9.64 -30.72
C ALA A 186 23.42 -8.58 -31.82
N LEU A 187 23.71 -7.32 -31.47
CA LEU A 187 23.88 -6.23 -32.44
C LEU A 187 25.03 -6.49 -33.42
N ARG A 188 26.15 -7.05 -32.95
CA ARG A 188 27.30 -7.40 -33.80
C ARG A 188 27.01 -8.46 -34.86
N THR A 189 25.93 -9.23 -34.72
CA THR A 189 25.56 -10.23 -35.74
C THR A 189 24.96 -9.59 -36.99
N GLU A 190 24.43 -8.37 -36.88
CA GLU A 190 23.64 -7.69 -37.92
C GLU A 190 22.45 -8.56 -38.43
N ASP A 191 22.06 -9.61 -37.69
CA ASP A 191 20.95 -10.49 -38.02
C ASP A 191 19.68 -10.07 -37.25
N PRO A 192 18.62 -9.63 -37.94
CA PRO A 192 17.35 -9.28 -37.32
C PRO A 192 16.75 -10.38 -36.44
N ALA A 193 16.95 -11.66 -36.80
CA ALA A 193 16.43 -12.77 -36.01
C ALA A 193 17.20 -12.93 -34.68
N ALA A 194 18.52 -12.72 -34.68
CA ALA A 194 19.34 -12.74 -33.48
C ALA A 194 19.01 -11.57 -32.53
N ILE A 195 18.82 -10.36 -33.08
CA ILE A 195 18.40 -9.17 -32.31
C ILE A 195 17.03 -9.39 -31.68
N ARG A 196 16.06 -9.88 -32.46
CA ARG A 196 14.73 -10.21 -31.95
C ARG A 196 14.79 -11.28 -30.86
N THR A 197 15.56 -12.35 -31.07
CA THR A 197 15.75 -13.42 -30.07
C THR A 197 16.34 -12.87 -28.77
N PHE A 198 17.27 -11.91 -28.85
CA PHE A 198 17.81 -11.25 -27.67
C PHE A 198 16.72 -10.48 -26.91
N LEU A 199 15.92 -9.67 -27.61
CA LEU A 199 14.83 -8.91 -26.99
C LEU A 199 13.74 -9.81 -26.39
N GLU A 200 13.44 -10.94 -27.01
CA GLU A 200 12.42 -11.89 -26.55
C GLU A 200 12.85 -12.65 -25.29
N LYS A 201 14.10 -13.11 -25.23
CA LYS A 201 14.58 -13.99 -24.13
C LYS A 201 16.03 -13.78 -23.73
N GLY A 202 16.90 -13.34 -24.66
CA GLY A 202 18.34 -13.25 -24.41
C GLY A 202 18.72 -12.26 -23.31
N ALA A 203 17.96 -11.18 -23.13
CA ALA A 203 18.17 -10.25 -22.02
C ALA A 203 17.94 -10.92 -20.65
N VAL A 204 16.87 -11.73 -20.52
CA VAL A 204 16.57 -12.46 -19.29
C VAL A 204 17.63 -13.52 -19.03
N GLU A 205 18.02 -14.29 -20.05
CA GLU A 205 19.08 -15.31 -19.96
C GLU A 205 20.42 -14.70 -19.52
N ALA A 206 20.81 -13.57 -20.11
CA ALA A 206 22.04 -12.88 -19.75
C ALA A 206 22.03 -12.33 -18.31
N ALA A 207 20.84 -12.02 -17.77
CA ALA A 207 20.69 -11.53 -16.40
C ALA A 207 20.68 -12.66 -15.35
N ARG A 208 20.75 -13.95 -15.74
CA ARG A 208 20.60 -15.09 -14.84
C ARG A 208 21.48 -14.99 -13.60
N ASP A 209 22.79 -14.83 -13.80
CA ASP A 209 23.76 -14.87 -12.69
C ASP A 209 23.63 -13.65 -11.78
N ASP A 210 23.34 -12.47 -12.36
CA ASP A 210 23.07 -11.25 -11.59
C ASP A 210 21.80 -11.42 -10.73
N ASN A 211 20.74 -11.98 -11.31
CA ASN A 211 19.50 -12.27 -10.59
C ASN A 211 19.72 -13.34 -9.51
N GLU A 212 20.53 -14.38 -9.76
CA GLU A 212 20.86 -15.41 -8.77
C GLU A 212 21.54 -14.80 -7.54
N VAL A 213 22.47 -13.85 -7.76
CA VAL A 213 23.13 -13.08 -6.71
C VAL A 213 22.14 -12.20 -5.96
N GLU A 214 21.23 -11.51 -6.66
CA GLU A 214 20.22 -10.67 -6.01
C GLU A 214 19.28 -11.49 -5.12
N VAL A 215 18.78 -12.63 -5.63
CA VAL A 215 17.90 -13.54 -4.86
C VAL A 215 18.64 -14.14 -3.66
N THR A 216 19.91 -14.51 -3.82
CA THR A 216 20.72 -15.04 -2.71
C THR A 216 21.00 -13.97 -1.66
N THR A 217 21.27 -12.74 -2.08
CA THR A 217 21.46 -11.59 -1.18
C THR A 217 20.18 -11.30 -0.40
N LEU A 218 19.01 -11.36 -1.05
CA LEU A 218 17.71 -11.25 -0.40
C LEU A 218 17.51 -12.33 0.68
N LEU A 219 17.89 -13.58 0.40
CA LEU A 219 17.78 -14.67 1.36
C LEU A 219 18.74 -14.55 2.55
N ALA A 220 19.89 -13.90 2.36
CA ALA A 220 20.87 -13.61 3.41
C ALA A 220 20.41 -12.52 4.37
N ASP A 221 19.39 -11.73 4.01
CA ASP A 221 18.76 -10.78 4.92
C ASP A 221 17.80 -11.51 5.88
N ASP A 222 18.10 -11.43 7.19
CA ASP A 222 17.29 -12.02 8.25
C ASP A 222 15.89 -11.38 8.36
N SER A 223 15.71 -10.16 7.85
CA SER A 223 14.42 -9.47 7.82
C SER A 223 13.51 -9.94 6.67
N THR A 224 14.01 -10.79 5.77
CA THR A 224 13.21 -11.36 4.69
C THR A 224 12.10 -12.25 5.24
N GLY A 225 10.86 -11.87 4.92
CA GLY A 225 9.64 -12.56 5.32
C GLY A 225 9.52 -13.99 4.80
N THR A 226 8.59 -14.75 5.37
CA THR A 226 8.50 -16.20 5.16
C THR A 226 8.02 -16.54 3.76
N ALA A 227 7.03 -15.81 3.24
CA ALA A 227 6.51 -16.01 1.90
C ALA A 227 7.55 -15.59 0.85
N VAL A 228 8.24 -14.46 1.04
CA VAL A 228 9.33 -14.04 0.15
C VAL A 228 10.46 -15.06 0.15
N ARG A 229 10.87 -15.55 1.32
CA ARG A 229 11.90 -16.59 1.46
C ARG A 229 11.53 -17.86 0.71
N ARG A 230 10.32 -18.38 0.93
CA ARG A 230 9.78 -19.55 0.22
C ARG A 230 9.78 -19.36 -1.30
N ALA A 231 9.36 -18.20 -1.78
CA ALA A 231 9.31 -17.92 -3.22
C ALA A 231 10.70 -17.74 -3.84
N ALA A 232 11.64 -17.12 -3.13
CA ALA A 232 13.05 -16.99 -3.51
C ALA A 232 13.74 -18.36 -3.59
N GLU A 233 13.57 -19.21 -2.57
CA GLU A 233 14.12 -20.57 -2.53
C GLU A 233 13.58 -21.43 -3.67
N ALA A 234 12.30 -21.31 -4.00
CA ALA A 234 11.71 -21.99 -5.14
C ALA A 234 12.34 -21.53 -6.47
N ALA A 235 12.61 -20.23 -6.62
CA ALA A 235 13.26 -19.69 -7.82
C ALA A 235 14.72 -20.16 -7.95
N LEU A 236 15.47 -20.20 -6.85
CA LEU A 236 16.84 -20.74 -6.84
C LEU A 236 16.88 -22.25 -7.08
N THR A 237 15.88 -22.99 -6.59
CA THR A 237 15.77 -24.45 -6.81
C THR A 237 15.54 -24.77 -8.28
N ASP A 238 14.71 -23.96 -8.96
CA ASP A 238 14.52 -24.05 -10.40
C ASP A 238 15.81 -23.64 -11.15
N GLY A 239 16.42 -22.53 -10.74
CA GLY A 239 17.74 -22.09 -11.20
C GLY A 239 17.78 -21.56 -12.64
N SER A 240 16.64 -21.54 -13.36
CA SER A 240 16.52 -20.93 -14.68
C SER A 240 16.49 -19.41 -14.60
N ALA A 241 16.96 -18.75 -15.67
CA ALA A 241 16.94 -17.30 -15.78
C ALA A 241 15.51 -16.74 -15.68
N GLU A 242 14.56 -17.43 -16.33
CA GLU A 242 13.14 -17.07 -16.29
C GLU A 242 12.56 -17.18 -14.88
N ALA A 243 12.86 -18.24 -14.12
CA ALA A 243 12.36 -18.39 -12.75
C ALA A 243 12.87 -17.29 -11.82
N LEU A 244 14.16 -16.96 -11.90
CA LEU A 244 14.79 -15.90 -11.10
C LEU A 244 14.22 -14.52 -11.46
N HIS A 245 14.16 -14.21 -12.75
CA HIS A 245 13.60 -12.95 -13.24
C HIS A 245 12.12 -12.81 -12.86
N THR A 246 11.33 -13.86 -13.07
CA THR A 246 9.91 -13.89 -12.70
C THR A 246 9.72 -13.73 -11.20
N PHE A 247 10.59 -14.32 -10.39
CA PHE A 247 10.56 -14.07 -8.96
C PHE A 247 10.79 -12.59 -8.64
N LEU A 248 11.91 -12.02 -9.08
CA LEU A 248 12.29 -10.65 -8.75
C LEU A 248 11.25 -9.61 -9.21
N HIS A 249 10.73 -9.76 -10.42
CA HIS A 249 9.87 -8.75 -11.04
C HIS A 249 8.36 -9.02 -10.94
N VAL A 250 7.95 -10.24 -10.62
CA VAL A 250 6.52 -10.61 -10.58
C VAL A 250 6.14 -11.21 -9.24
N LYS A 251 6.75 -12.32 -8.83
CA LYS A 251 6.29 -13.08 -7.65
C LYS A 251 6.70 -12.43 -6.32
N ARG A 252 7.81 -11.68 -6.29
CA ARG A 252 8.31 -11.03 -5.07
C ARG A 252 7.29 -10.06 -4.49
N ALA A 253 6.65 -9.24 -5.33
CA ALA A 253 5.62 -8.29 -4.87
C ALA A 253 4.44 -9.02 -4.21
N ALA A 254 3.95 -10.10 -4.83
CA ALA A 254 2.87 -10.92 -4.28
C ALA A 254 3.28 -11.60 -2.96
N ALA A 255 4.54 -12.08 -2.86
CA ALA A 255 5.06 -12.69 -1.66
C ALA A 255 5.25 -11.67 -0.52
N VAL A 256 5.74 -10.47 -0.81
CA VAL A 256 5.80 -9.36 0.16
C VAL A 256 4.41 -9.02 0.66
N HIS A 257 3.42 -8.93 -0.24
CA HIS A 257 2.04 -8.68 0.14
C HIS A 257 1.46 -9.80 1.04
N GLU A 258 1.80 -11.07 0.79
CA GLU A 258 1.44 -12.19 1.68
C GLU A 258 2.05 -12.00 3.08
N ASP A 259 3.34 -11.70 3.17
CA ASP A 259 4.03 -11.45 4.45
C ASP A 259 3.43 -10.24 5.20
N ASP A 260 3.17 -9.13 4.49
CA ASP A 260 2.57 -7.93 5.07
C ASP A 260 1.14 -8.20 5.57
N ARG A 261 0.35 -9.03 4.88
CA ARG A 261 -0.99 -9.44 5.34
C ARG A 261 -0.92 -10.25 6.64
N VAL A 262 0.05 -11.16 6.74
CA VAL A 262 0.27 -11.96 7.96
C VAL A 262 0.68 -11.05 9.12
N ALA A 263 1.58 -10.10 8.88
CA ALA A 263 2.00 -9.12 9.88
C ALA A 263 0.82 -8.26 10.35
N ALA A 264 0.01 -7.73 9.42
CA ALA A 264 -1.17 -6.93 9.75
C ALA A 264 -2.22 -7.74 10.52
N THR A 265 -2.45 -9.00 10.13
CA THR A 265 -3.37 -9.90 10.84
C THR A 265 -2.88 -10.21 12.25
N THR A 266 -1.57 -10.29 12.46
CA THR A 266 -1.00 -10.44 13.81
C THR A 266 -1.31 -9.20 14.65
N LEU A 267 -1.13 -8.01 14.08
CA LEU A 267 -1.41 -6.72 14.74
C LEU A 267 -2.90 -6.49 15.01
N LEU A 268 -3.80 -7.08 14.21
CA LEU A 268 -5.24 -7.11 14.52
C LEU A 268 -5.55 -7.80 15.85
N VAL A 269 -4.71 -8.74 16.28
CA VAL A 269 -4.91 -9.52 17.51
C VAL A 269 -4.08 -8.96 18.67
N SER A 270 -2.84 -8.56 18.41
CA SER A 270 -1.89 -8.14 19.44
C SER A 270 -1.82 -6.62 19.67
N GLY A 271 -2.29 -5.81 18.72
CA GLY A 271 -2.28 -4.36 18.79
C GLY A 271 -3.29 -3.78 19.78
N GLY A 272 -3.11 -2.52 20.17
CA GLY A 272 -4.13 -1.75 20.88
C GLY A 272 -5.26 -1.30 19.95
N PRO A 273 -6.34 -0.68 20.47
CA PRO A 273 -7.53 -0.36 19.68
C PRO A 273 -7.24 0.46 18.42
N TYR A 274 -6.31 1.41 18.47
CA TYR A 274 -5.96 2.24 17.32
C TYR A 274 -5.13 1.43 16.31
N VAL A 275 -4.14 0.64 16.74
CA VAL A 275 -3.40 -0.26 15.83
C VAL A 275 -4.33 -1.27 15.17
N GLN A 276 -5.29 -1.83 15.91
CA GLN A 276 -6.28 -2.75 15.36
C GLN A 276 -7.15 -2.09 14.30
N ALA A 277 -7.64 -0.86 14.56
CA ALA A 277 -8.40 -0.08 13.58
C ALA A 277 -7.59 0.15 12.29
N ALA A 278 -6.36 0.64 12.41
CA ALA A 278 -5.48 0.86 11.26
C ALA A 278 -5.15 -0.43 10.49
N ALA A 279 -4.94 -1.56 11.21
CA ALA A 279 -4.71 -2.86 10.59
C ALA A 279 -5.93 -3.34 9.78
N LYS A 280 -7.16 -3.10 10.25
CA LYS A 280 -8.38 -3.45 9.51
C LYS A 280 -8.45 -2.67 8.20
N VAL A 281 -8.24 -1.36 8.25
CA VAL A 281 -8.22 -0.49 7.06
C VAL A 281 -7.15 -0.96 6.06
N ALA A 282 -5.93 -1.21 6.55
CA ALA A 282 -4.82 -1.65 5.71
C ALA A 282 -5.08 -3.01 5.04
N LEU A 283 -5.73 -3.95 5.72
CA LEU A 283 -6.05 -5.29 5.19
C LEU A 283 -7.12 -5.28 4.09
N GLU A 284 -7.94 -4.22 4.05
CA GLU A 284 -8.96 -3.96 3.02
C GLU A 284 -8.43 -3.02 1.91
N GLY A 285 -7.34 -2.31 2.16
CA GLY A 285 -6.68 -1.37 1.24
C GLY A 285 -5.89 -1.98 0.09
N ASP A 286 -5.29 -1.14 -0.73
CA ASP A 286 -4.39 -1.58 -1.80
C ASP A 286 -3.02 -2.07 -1.25
N THR A 287 -2.17 -2.58 -2.13
CA THR A 287 -0.84 -3.09 -1.75
C THR A 287 0.00 -2.00 -1.08
N HIS A 288 -0.12 -0.74 -1.52
CA HIS A 288 0.63 0.38 -0.97
C HIS A 288 0.20 0.71 0.45
N MET A 289 -1.11 0.79 0.71
CA MET A 289 -1.67 1.01 2.04
C MET A 289 -1.20 -0.04 3.03
N LEU A 290 -1.27 -1.32 2.64
CA LEU A 290 -0.82 -2.41 3.49
C LEU A 290 0.68 -2.30 3.79
N ARG A 291 1.50 -2.03 2.77
CA ARG A 291 2.94 -1.87 2.93
C ARG A 291 3.29 -0.66 3.81
N GLN A 292 2.60 0.46 3.63
CA GLN A 292 2.77 1.66 4.44
C GLN A 292 2.38 1.40 5.89
N PHE A 293 1.31 0.63 6.11
CA PHE A 293 0.89 0.26 7.45
C PHE A 293 1.98 -0.50 8.19
N ILE A 294 2.53 -1.55 7.57
CA ILE A 294 3.62 -2.34 8.15
C ILE A 294 4.91 -1.52 8.27
N GLY A 295 5.24 -0.68 7.29
CA GLY A 295 6.50 0.07 7.32
C GLY A 295 6.51 1.26 8.28
N THR A 296 5.36 1.88 8.56
CA THR A 296 5.33 3.17 9.27
C THR A 296 4.09 3.35 10.13
N THR A 297 2.88 3.23 9.57
CA THR A 297 1.64 3.64 10.26
C THR A 297 1.39 2.83 11.53
N GLN A 298 1.75 1.55 11.57
CA GLN A 298 1.59 0.73 12.78
C GLN A 298 2.32 1.33 13.99
N HIS A 299 3.48 1.97 13.80
CA HIS A 299 4.26 2.52 14.89
C HIS A 299 3.68 3.86 15.39
N GLU A 300 3.12 4.64 14.48
CA GLU A 300 2.40 5.88 14.82
C GLU A 300 1.16 5.57 15.66
N PHE A 301 0.36 4.59 15.23
CA PHE A 301 -0.83 4.16 15.95
C PHE A 301 -0.48 3.44 17.25
N ALA A 302 0.62 2.69 17.31
CA ALA A 302 1.10 2.09 18.56
C ALA A 302 1.50 3.15 19.61
N ARG A 303 2.06 4.29 19.16
CA ARG A 303 2.31 5.43 20.04
C ARG A 303 1.01 6.05 20.55
N ILE A 304 0.01 6.21 19.68
CA ILE A 304 -1.33 6.70 20.08
C ILE A 304 -1.95 5.75 21.12
N ASP A 305 -1.88 4.44 20.90
CA ASP A 305 -2.33 3.42 21.86
C ASP A 305 -1.62 3.56 23.22
N HIS A 306 -0.31 3.76 23.21
CA HIS A 306 0.47 3.95 24.43
C HIS A 306 0.08 5.23 25.19
N ASP A 307 -0.04 6.35 24.48
CA ASP A 307 -0.45 7.63 25.05
C ASP A 307 -1.88 7.55 25.60
N HIS A 308 -2.77 6.89 24.88
CA HIS A 308 -4.14 6.63 25.28
C HIS A 308 -4.22 5.79 26.56
N ALA A 309 -3.49 4.67 26.64
CA ALA A 309 -3.43 3.82 27.82
C ALA A 309 -2.87 4.56 29.05
N THR A 310 -1.86 5.41 28.84
CA THR A 310 -1.25 6.24 29.87
C THR A 310 -2.25 7.27 30.40
N HIS A 311 -2.95 7.96 29.50
CA HIS A 311 -3.97 8.93 29.87
C HIS A 311 -5.10 8.28 30.68
N ILE A 312 -5.63 7.14 30.25
CA ILE A 312 -6.66 6.38 30.99
C ILE A 312 -6.18 6.07 32.41
N SER A 313 -4.96 5.55 32.53
CA SER A 313 -4.39 5.19 33.83
C SER A 313 -4.26 6.41 34.75
N ALA A 314 -3.84 7.57 34.21
CA ALA A 314 -3.71 8.82 34.96
C ALA A 314 -5.07 9.33 35.47
N ILE A 315 -6.11 9.31 34.63
CA ILE A 315 -7.47 9.73 35.00
C ILE A 315 -8.03 8.80 36.08
N ARG A 316 -7.94 7.48 35.88
CA ARG A 316 -8.41 6.50 36.88
C ARG A 316 -7.69 6.64 38.22
N ALA A 317 -6.38 6.91 38.20
CA ALA A 317 -5.62 7.18 39.41
C ALA A 317 -6.07 8.47 40.12
N ALA A 318 -6.40 9.53 39.36
CA ALA A 318 -6.94 10.77 39.92
C ALA A 318 -8.31 10.55 40.58
N ILE A 319 -9.22 9.84 39.90
CA ILE A 319 -10.53 9.45 40.42
C ILE A 319 -10.39 8.59 41.69
N ALA A 320 -9.47 7.63 41.70
CA ALA A 320 -9.23 6.79 42.87
C ALA A 320 -8.70 7.59 44.09
N ARG A 321 -7.81 8.57 43.87
CA ARG A 321 -7.37 9.48 44.93
C ARG A 321 -8.51 10.33 45.47
N ALA A 322 -9.33 10.90 44.58
CA ALA A 322 -10.51 11.67 44.97
C ALA A 322 -11.51 10.82 45.76
N ALA A 323 -11.73 9.57 45.34
CA ALA A 323 -12.58 8.62 46.04
C ALA A 323 -12.11 8.35 47.47
N LYS A 324 -10.79 8.20 47.67
CA LYS A 324 -10.23 8.04 49.01
C LYS A 324 -10.48 9.27 49.88
N ILE A 325 -10.22 10.47 49.34
CA ILE A 325 -10.44 11.73 50.09
C ILE A 325 -11.91 11.90 50.47
N ALA A 326 -12.84 11.60 49.56
CA ALA A 326 -14.27 11.66 49.84
C ALA A 326 -14.67 10.65 50.95
N GLN A 327 -14.11 9.44 50.92
CA GLN A 327 -14.35 8.43 51.95
C GLN A 327 -13.81 8.86 53.32
N ASP A 328 -12.58 9.36 53.38
CA ASP A 328 -11.97 9.87 54.61
C ASP A 328 -12.81 11.03 55.19
N ALA A 329 -13.31 11.94 54.33
CA ALA A 329 -14.19 13.03 54.74
C ALA A 329 -15.55 12.55 55.29
N LEU A 330 -16.14 11.49 54.72
CA LEU A 330 -17.36 10.88 55.24
C LEU A 330 -17.13 10.23 56.61
N GLU A 331 -16.00 9.54 56.79
CA GLU A 331 -15.63 8.94 58.07
C GLU A 331 -15.43 9.99 59.17
N ASP A 332 -14.72 11.08 58.85
CA ASP A 332 -14.47 12.15 59.80
C ASP A 332 -15.73 12.95 60.12
N ALA A 333 -16.64 13.15 59.15
CA ALA A 333 -17.92 13.81 59.38
C ALA A 333 -18.90 12.97 60.21
N ALA A 334 -18.70 11.65 60.28
CA ALA A 334 -19.51 10.73 61.07
C ALA A 334 -19.04 10.56 62.53
N ARG A 335 -17.89 11.13 62.90
CA ARG A 335 -17.31 11.11 64.26
C ARG A 335 -17.75 12.32 65.09
#